data_AF-G6FTU4-F1
#
_entry.id   AF-G6FTU4-F1
#
_cell.length_a   1.000
_cell.length_b   1.000
_cell.length_c   1.000
_cell.angle_alpha   90.00
_cell.angle_beta   90.00
_cell.angle_gamma   90.00
#
_symmetry.space_group_name_H-M   'P 1'
#
loop_
_entity.id
_entity.type
_entity.pdbx_description
1 polymer ?
#
loop_
_entity_poly.entity_id
_entity_poly.type
_entity_poly.pdbx_seq_one_letter_code
_entity_poly.pdbx_strand_id
1 'polypeptide(L)'
;MVVFAVFWLSYDHRDVRNTKAFDECAIANAKELISRTQQEIDNEPKQRQLLELLETILVYKFPKMTRKEIELMFGLSDLKQTRVYQEAKQEGRQEGARQEKFRMIPLLLRLGLSIEQAAKELDLSVEEVLLKSQKLSQSQDS
;
A
#
# COMPACT_ATOMS: atom_id res chain seq x y z
N MET A 1 -5.68 -22.98 -10.26
CA MET A 1 -4.28 -23.11 -10.70
C MET A 1 -4.16 -22.98 -12.23
N VAL A 2 -4.78 -21.95 -12.85
CA VAL A 2 -4.71 -21.69 -14.31
C VAL A 2 -4.83 -20.18 -14.60
N VAL A 3 -3.97 -19.35 -14.00
CA VAL A 3 -3.87 -17.90 -14.35
C VAL A 3 -2.43 -17.49 -14.70
N PHE A 4 -1.50 -18.46 -14.78
CA PHE A 4 -0.10 -18.22 -15.20
C PHE A 4 0.13 -18.32 -16.72
N ALA A 5 -0.89 -18.61 -17.54
CA ALA A 5 -0.72 -18.87 -18.98
C ALA A 5 -0.76 -17.63 -19.89
N VAL A 6 -1.17 -16.46 -19.40
CA VAL A 6 -1.15 -15.20 -20.18
C VAL A 6 0.13 -14.38 -19.91
N PHE A 7 1.04 -14.96 -19.11
CA PHE A 7 2.32 -14.37 -18.69
C PHE A 7 3.42 -14.36 -19.78
N TRP A 8 3.19 -14.79 -21.04
CA TRP A 8 4.32 -14.94 -21.98
C TRP A 8 4.06 -14.67 -23.49
N LEU A 9 3.12 -13.81 -23.90
CA LEU A 9 3.01 -13.46 -25.33
C LEU A 9 3.08 -11.97 -25.70
N SER A 10 3.48 -11.09 -24.78
CA SER A 10 3.81 -9.70 -25.12
C SER A 10 4.97 -9.15 -24.29
N TYR A 11 6.03 -9.94 -24.17
CA TYR A 11 7.33 -9.46 -23.75
C TYR A 11 8.23 -9.38 -24.99
N ASP A 12 8.05 -8.32 -25.79
CA ASP A 12 8.99 -8.01 -26.87
C ASP A 12 10.14 -7.16 -26.29
N HIS A 13 11.33 -7.73 -26.28
CA HIS A 13 12.56 -7.07 -25.87
C HIS A 13 13.07 -6.24 -27.05
N ARG A 14 12.84 -4.92 -27.06
CA ARG A 14 13.69 -3.92 -27.77
C ARG A 14 13.26 -2.49 -27.45
N ASP A 15 13.85 -1.91 -26.39
CA ASP A 15 14.67 -0.69 -26.43
C ASP A 15 14.85 -0.10 -25.01
N VAL A 16 16.03 -0.31 -24.41
CA VAL A 16 16.36 0.14 -23.04
C VAL A 16 16.75 1.63 -23.02
N ARG A 17 16.76 2.32 -24.17
CA ARG A 17 17.12 3.75 -24.24
C ARG A 17 15.96 4.73 -24.06
N ASN A 18 14.70 4.26 -23.95
CA ASN A 18 13.54 5.16 -23.94
C ASN A 18 12.44 4.84 -22.89
N THR A 19 12.77 4.14 -21.80
CA THR A 19 11.80 3.81 -20.74
C THR A 19 11.31 5.04 -19.98
N LYS A 20 12.18 6.02 -19.73
CA LYS A 20 11.79 7.27 -19.05
C LYS A 20 10.79 8.11 -19.85
N ALA A 21 11.01 8.30 -21.16
CA ALA A 21 10.09 9.07 -21.98
C ALA A 21 8.75 8.35 -22.17
N PHE A 22 8.76 7.02 -22.22
CA PHE A 22 7.53 6.22 -22.24
C PHE A 22 6.71 6.40 -20.95
N ASP A 23 7.37 6.39 -19.78
CA ASP A 23 6.72 6.62 -18.49
C ASP A 23 6.18 8.06 -18.39
N GLU A 24 6.92 9.07 -18.86
CA GLU A 24 6.48 10.47 -18.89
C GLU A 24 5.23 10.68 -19.76
N CYS A 25 5.19 10.11 -20.97
CA CYS A 25 4.00 10.13 -21.83
C CYS A 25 2.82 9.40 -21.17
N ALA A 26 3.06 8.26 -20.51
CA ALA A 26 2.02 7.51 -19.83
C ALA A 26 1.45 8.28 -18.62
N ILE A 27 2.30 9.01 -17.89
CA ILE A 27 1.89 9.92 -16.80
C ILE A 27 1.06 11.09 -17.34
N ALA A 28 1.47 11.69 -18.46
CA ALA A 28 0.72 12.79 -19.09
C ALA A 28 -0.68 12.34 -19.53
N ASN A 29 -0.77 11.19 -20.20
CA ASN A 29 -2.05 10.60 -20.61
C ASN A 29 -2.94 10.26 -19.41
N ALA A 30 -2.36 9.75 -18.34
CA ALA A 30 -3.10 9.46 -17.11
C ALA A 30 -3.70 10.72 -16.48
N LYS A 31 -2.92 11.81 -16.40
CA LYS A 31 -3.43 13.11 -15.92
C LYS A 31 -4.57 13.64 -16.78
N GLU A 32 -4.44 13.52 -18.10
CA GLU A 32 -5.50 13.91 -19.02
C GLU A 32 -6.77 13.08 -18.82
N LEU A 33 -6.66 11.75 -18.71
CA LEU A 33 -7.79 10.87 -18.46
C LEU A 33 -8.52 11.17 -17.15
N ILE A 34 -7.76 11.48 -16.09
CA ILE A 34 -8.34 11.89 -14.81
C ILE A 34 -9.09 13.21 -14.97
N SER A 35 -8.47 14.23 -15.59
CA SER A 35 -9.09 15.53 -15.82
C SER A 35 -10.38 15.41 -16.64
N ARG A 36 -10.37 14.60 -17.70
CA ARG A 36 -11.56 14.36 -18.54
C ARG A 36 -12.65 13.63 -17.77
N THR A 37 -12.29 12.64 -16.96
CA THR A 37 -13.25 11.96 -16.08
C THR A 37 -13.94 12.94 -15.13
N GLN A 38 -13.19 13.90 -14.59
CA GLN A 38 -13.73 14.93 -13.69
C GLN A 38 -14.62 15.96 -14.39
N GLN A 39 -14.29 16.34 -15.63
CA GLN A 39 -14.97 17.43 -16.35
C GLN A 39 -16.13 16.96 -17.22
N GLU A 40 -16.03 15.77 -17.81
CA GLU A 40 -16.99 15.27 -18.82
C GLU A 40 -18.06 14.34 -18.22
N ILE A 41 -17.86 13.82 -17.00
CA ILE A 41 -18.77 12.86 -16.37
C ILE A 41 -19.58 13.52 -15.26
N ASP A 42 -20.80 13.94 -15.58
CA ASP A 42 -21.72 14.57 -14.62
C ASP A 42 -22.33 13.57 -13.60
N ASN A 43 -22.25 12.27 -13.89
CA ASN A 43 -22.79 11.24 -13.00
C ASN A 43 -21.76 10.89 -11.91
N GLU A 44 -21.94 11.48 -10.74
CA GLU A 44 -21.08 11.28 -9.55
C GLU A 44 -20.72 9.81 -9.24
N PRO A 45 -21.67 8.85 -9.18
CA PRO A 45 -21.32 7.45 -8.96
C PRO A 45 -20.41 6.85 -10.05
N LYS A 46 -20.69 7.12 -11.32
CA LYS A 46 -19.88 6.61 -12.45
C LYS A 46 -18.51 7.28 -12.50
N GLN A 47 -18.46 8.59 -12.23
CA GLN A 47 -17.21 9.34 -12.14
C GLN A 47 -16.30 8.72 -11.08
N ARG A 48 -16.83 8.48 -9.88
CA ARG A 48 -16.07 7.84 -8.79
C ARG A 48 -15.56 6.45 -9.16
N GLN A 49 -16.41 5.61 -9.78
CA GLN A 49 -16.01 4.27 -10.24
C GLN A 49 -14.87 4.32 -11.27
N LEU A 50 -14.90 5.28 -12.19
CA LEU A 50 -13.84 5.42 -13.19
C LEU A 50 -12.54 5.95 -12.56
N LEU A 51 -12.62 6.88 -11.61
CA LEU A 51 -11.46 7.34 -10.84
C LEU A 51 -10.84 6.20 -10.00
N GLU A 52 -11.65 5.35 -9.38
CA GLU A 52 -11.18 4.15 -8.66
C GLU A 52 -10.45 3.16 -9.58
N LEU A 53 -10.98 2.95 -10.79
CA LEU A 53 -10.33 2.11 -11.80
C LEU A 53 -8.99 2.70 -12.23
N LEU A 54 -8.96 4.01 -12.51
CA LEU A 54 -7.72 4.71 -12.88
C LEU A 54 -6.69 4.62 -11.76
N GLU A 55 -7.06 4.79 -10.49
CA GLU A 55 -6.13 4.64 -9.37
C GLU A 55 -5.51 3.24 -9.37
N THR A 56 -6.36 2.21 -9.47
CA THR A 56 -5.92 0.82 -9.47
C THR A 56 -4.93 0.54 -10.60
N ILE A 57 -5.22 1.03 -11.81
CA ILE A 57 -4.34 0.88 -12.97
C ILE A 57 -3.02 1.61 -12.74
N LEU A 58 -3.04 2.82 -12.18
CA LEU A 58 -1.83 3.63 -11.98
C LEU A 58 -0.91 3.03 -10.92
N VAL A 59 -1.45 2.53 -9.81
CA VAL A 59 -0.68 1.81 -8.79
C VAL A 59 0.00 0.57 -9.38
N TYR A 60 -0.71 -0.17 -10.25
CA TYR A 60 -0.15 -1.35 -10.90
C TYR A 60 0.87 -1.00 -12.00
N LYS A 61 0.59 0.03 -12.81
CA LYS A 61 1.42 0.44 -13.94
C LYS A 61 2.71 1.15 -13.49
N PHE A 62 2.67 1.87 -12.38
CA PHE A 62 3.76 2.68 -11.86
C PHE A 62 4.17 2.25 -10.45
N PRO A 63 4.68 1.02 -10.26
CA PRO A 63 4.99 0.48 -8.93
C PRO A 63 6.15 1.22 -8.22
N LYS A 64 6.92 2.02 -8.96
CA LYS A 64 8.01 2.84 -8.43
C LYS A 64 7.56 4.25 -8.02
N MET A 65 6.36 4.67 -8.40
CA MET A 65 5.82 5.96 -7.98
C MET A 65 5.37 5.87 -6.53
N THR A 66 5.72 6.90 -5.78
CA THR A 66 5.25 7.08 -4.42
C THR A 66 3.77 7.46 -4.42
N ARG A 67 3.09 7.14 -3.32
CA ARG A 67 1.68 7.53 -3.13
C ARG A 67 1.45 9.04 -3.29
N LYS A 68 2.41 9.86 -2.87
CA LYS A 68 2.37 11.32 -3.02
C LYS A 68 2.39 11.76 -4.49
N GLU A 69 3.18 11.09 -5.32
CA GLU A 69 3.23 11.39 -6.75
C GLU A 69 1.92 11.01 -7.45
N ILE A 70 1.29 9.91 -7.04
CA ILE A 70 -0.05 9.54 -7.53
C ILE A 70 -1.12 10.54 -7.05
N GLU A 71 -1.06 10.99 -5.79
CA GLU A 71 -1.94 12.05 -5.26
C GLU A 71 -1.87 13.35 -6.10
N LEU A 72 -0.69 13.70 -6.61
CA LEU A 72 -0.50 14.88 -7.47
C LEU A 72 -1.14 14.72 -8.85
N MET A 73 -1.39 13.50 -9.32
CA MET A 73 -2.06 13.24 -10.61
C MET A 73 -3.58 13.37 -10.49
N PHE A 74 -4.15 12.98 -9.34
CA PHE A 74 -5.59 13.06 -9.08
C PHE A 74 -6.04 14.40 -8.50
N GLY A 75 -5.14 15.12 -7.82
CA GLY A 75 -5.55 16.13 -6.86
C GLY A 75 -5.83 15.47 -5.50
N LEU A 76 -5.43 16.16 -4.42
CA LEU A 76 -5.46 15.59 -3.06
C LEU A 76 -6.86 15.17 -2.59
N SER A 77 -7.93 15.81 -3.08
CA SER A 77 -9.31 15.46 -2.75
C SER A 77 -9.74 14.16 -3.40
N ASP A 78 -9.36 13.95 -4.65
CA ASP A 78 -10.03 12.98 -5.51
C ASP A 78 -9.48 11.58 -5.27
N LEU A 79 -8.16 11.46 -5.08
CA LEU A 79 -7.56 10.19 -4.65
C LEU A 79 -8.06 9.77 -3.26
N LYS A 80 -8.30 10.70 -2.34
CA LYS A 80 -8.74 10.34 -0.97
C LYS A 80 -10.17 9.81 -0.92
N GLN A 81 -10.97 10.09 -1.95
CA GLN A 81 -12.36 9.67 -2.03
C GLN A 81 -12.51 8.26 -2.61
N THR A 82 -11.49 7.71 -3.25
CA THR A 82 -11.55 6.36 -3.79
C THR A 82 -11.59 5.31 -2.66
N ARG A 83 -12.33 4.22 -2.89
CA ARG A 83 -12.41 3.13 -1.93
C ARG A 83 -11.04 2.48 -1.67
N VAL A 84 -10.27 2.23 -2.73
CA VAL A 84 -8.94 1.61 -2.64
C VAL A 84 -8.01 2.43 -1.74
N TYR A 85 -8.03 3.76 -1.87
CA TYR A 85 -7.24 4.62 -1.00
C TYR A 85 -7.62 4.46 0.47
N GLN A 86 -8.92 4.48 0.76
CA GLN A 86 -9.46 4.42 2.12
C GLN A 86 -9.17 3.07 2.78
N GLU A 87 -9.35 1.97 2.05
CA GLU A 87 -9.03 0.62 2.49
C GLU A 87 -7.53 0.50 2.82
N ALA A 88 -6.65 0.87 1.89
CA ALA A 88 -5.21 0.83 2.13
C ALA A 88 -4.78 1.72 3.31
N LYS A 89 -5.46 2.86 3.53
CA LYS A 89 -5.19 3.72 4.69
C LYS A 89 -5.68 3.10 5.99
N GLN A 90 -6.82 2.40 5.98
CA GLN A 90 -7.37 1.72 7.14
C GLN A 90 -6.52 0.51 7.53
N GLU A 91 -6.14 -0.33 6.56
CA GLU A 91 -5.21 -1.44 6.75
C GLU A 91 -3.89 -0.96 7.32
N GLY A 92 -3.31 0.12 6.76
CA GLY A 92 -2.09 0.72 7.28
C GLY A 92 -2.20 1.21 8.72
N ARG A 93 -3.37 1.73 9.14
CA ARG A 93 -3.61 2.09 10.56
C ARG A 93 -3.68 0.87 11.47
N GLN A 94 -4.38 -0.18 11.04
CA GLN A 94 -4.50 -1.42 11.81
C GLN A 94 -3.14 -2.11 11.98
N GLU A 95 -2.38 -2.21 10.89
CA GLU A 95 -1.04 -2.76 10.89
C GLU A 95 -0.10 -1.89 11.74
N GLY A 96 -0.17 -0.56 11.61
CA GLY A 96 0.60 0.37 12.43
C GLY A 96 0.34 0.22 13.93
N ALA A 97 -0.93 0.17 14.33
CA ALA A 97 -1.31 -0.04 15.73
C ALA A 97 -0.80 -1.41 16.26
N ARG A 98 -0.87 -2.46 15.44
CA ARG A 98 -0.32 -3.77 15.80
C ARG A 98 1.21 -3.75 15.93
N GLN A 99 1.90 -3.06 15.02
CA GLN A 99 3.35 -2.89 15.10
C GLN A 99 3.78 -2.08 16.32
N GLU A 100 3.03 -1.06 16.71
CA GLU A 100 3.28 -0.31 17.94
C GLU A 100 3.16 -1.21 19.18
N LYS A 101 2.11 -2.04 19.27
CA LYS A 101 2.00 -3.06 20.31
C LYS A 101 3.25 -3.94 20.37
N PHE A 102 3.71 -4.46 19.23
CA PHE A 102 4.94 -5.27 19.18
C PHE A 102 6.21 -4.53 19.58
N ARG A 103 6.32 -3.22 19.30
CA ARG A 103 7.46 -2.39 19.71
C ARG A 103 7.50 -2.17 21.23
N MET A 104 6.36 -2.24 21.90
CA MET A 104 6.29 -2.09 23.36
C MET A 104 6.71 -3.34 24.13
N ILE A 105 6.66 -4.54 23.52
CA ILE A 105 6.99 -5.81 24.19
C ILE A 105 8.36 -5.78 24.92
N PRO A 106 9.49 -5.41 24.29
CA PRO A 106 10.77 -5.38 24.98
C PRO A 106 10.78 -4.43 26.18
N LEU A 107 10.08 -3.30 26.08
CA LEU A 107 9.97 -2.32 27.15
C LEU A 107 9.20 -2.91 28.34
N LEU A 108 8.04 -3.54 28.09
CA LEU A 108 7.22 -4.14 29.13
C LEU A 108 7.97 -5.27 29.86
N LEU A 109 8.65 -6.14 29.12
CA LEU A 109 9.46 -7.22 29.71
C LEU A 109 10.62 -6.66 30.53
N ARG A 110 11.31 -5.62 30.05
CA ARG A 110 12.39 -4.95 30.80
C ARG A 110 11.90 -4.27 32.08
N LEU A 111 10.66 -3.81 32.10
CA LEU A 111 10.00 -3.26 33.29
C LEU A 111 9.54 -4.36 34.27
N GLY A 112 9.78 -5.63 33.95
CA GLY A 112 9.53 -6.77 34.83
C GLY A 112 8.14 -7.39 34.69
N LEU A 113 7.35 -7.00 33.66
CA LEU A 113 6.08 -7.65 33.38
C LEU A 113 6.33 -9.07 32.84
N SER A 114 5.47 -10.01 33.25
CA SER A 114 5.46 -11.34 32.66
C SER A 114 4.95 -11.31 31.22
N ILE A 115 5.18 -12.38 30.48
CA ILE A 115 4.73 -12.53 29.08
C ILE A 115 3.20 -12.47 29.02
N GLU A 116 2.52 -13.11 29.96
CA GLU A 116 1.06 -13.13 30.08
C GLU A 116 0.51 -11.74 30.40
N GLN A 117 1.20 -10.98 31.25
CA GLN A 117 0.84 -9.60 31.57
C GLN A 117 1.03 -8.70 30.34
N ALA A 118 2.17 -8.80 29.65
CA ALA A 118 2.42 -8.02 28.45
C ALA A 118 1.42 -8.33 27.33
N ALA A 119 1.06 -9.61 27.14
CA ALA A 119 0.03 -10.03 26.20
C ALA A 119 -1.32 -9.40 26.53
N LYS A 120 -1.70 -9.43 27.82
CA LYS A 120 -2.94 -8.81 28.30
C LYS A 120 -2.96 -7.29 28.11
N GLU A 121 -1.91 -6.59 28.51
CA GLU A 121 -1.83 -5.12 28.43
C GLU A 121 -1.79 -4.61 26.98
N LEU A 122 -1.21 -5.38 26.08
CA LEU A 122 -1.14 -5.04 24.66
C LEU A 122 -2.31 -5.60 23.85
N ASP A 123 -3.22 -6.36 24.46
CA ASP A 123 -4.30 -7.06 23.76
C ASP A 123 -3.72 -7.84 22.55
N LEU A 124 -2.76 -8.71 22.87
CA LEU A 124 -2.07 -9.64 21.97
C LEU A 124 -2.19 -11.06 22.54
N SER A 125 -1.96 -12.08 21.72
CA SER A 125 -1.85 -13.45 22.21
C SER A 125 -0.52 -13.69 22.93
N VAL A 126 -0.48 -14.63 23.87
CA VAL A 126 0.75 -15.02 24.57
C VAL A 126 1.78 -15.58 23.57
N GLU A 127 1.33 -16.34 22.58
CA GLU A 127 2.17 -16.89 21.50
C GLU A 127 2.83 -15.78 20.68
N GLU A 128 2.10 -14.70 20.39
CA GLU A 128 2.64 -13.56 19.66
C GLU A 128 3.75 -12.84 20.43
N VAL A 129 3.56 -12.66 21.74
CA VAL A 129 4.56 -12.04 22.61
C VAL A 129 5.81 -12.91 22.73
N LEU A 130 5.63 -14.22 22.92
CA LEU A 130 6.71 -15.22 22.93
C LEU A 130 7.52 -15.22 21.64
N LEU A 131 6.83 -15.23 20.49
CA LEU A 131 7.50 -15.23 19.20
C LEU A 131 8.34 -13.96 19.01
N LYS A 132 7.81 -12.81 19.43
CA LYS A 132 8.53 -11.54 19.34
C LYS A 132 9.75 -11.51 20.28
N SER A 133 9.63 -12.01 21.51
CA SER A 133 10.74 -12.05 22.48
C SER A 133 11.87 -12.99 22.06
N GLN A 134 11.55 -14.16 21.50
CA GLN A 134 12.55 -15.11 20.99
C GLN A 134 13.35 -14.54 19.81
N LYS A 135 12.68 -13.85 18.89
CA LYS A 135 13.34 -13.14 17.77
C LYS A 135 14.26 -12.01 18.25
N LEU A 136 13.93 -11.36 19.35
CA LEU A 136 14.79 -10.32 19.96
C LEU A 136 16.07 -10.93 20.52
N SER A 137 16.00 -12.08 21.19
CA SER A 137 17.20 -12.79 21.67
C SER A 137 18.11 -13.23 20.53
N GLN A 138 17.55 -13.70 19.41
CA GLN A 138 18.35 -14.16 18.26
C GLN A 138 19.00 -13.02 17.44
N SER A 139 18.47 -11.79 17.52
CA SER A 139 19.00 -10.63 16.77
C SER A 139 20.06 -9.85 17.55
N GLN A 140 20.33 -10.21 18.80
CA GLN A 140 21.42 -9.64 19.61
C GLN A 140 22.72 -10.47 19.53
N ASP A 141 22.65 -11.68 18.96
CA ASP A 141 23.79 -12.62 18.81
C ASP A 141 24.39 -12.65 17.38
N SER A 142 24.07 -11.68 16.51
CA SER A 142 24.62 -11.54 15.14
C SER A 142 25.18 -10.15 14.89
#